data_AF-A0A0K8W3B9-F1
#
_entry.id   AF-A0A0K8W3B9-F1
#
_cell.length_a   1.000
_cell.length_b   1.000
_cell.length_c   1.000
_cell.angle_alpha   90.00
_cell.angle_beta   90.00
_cell.angle_gamma   90.00
#
_symmetry.space_group_name_H-M   'P 1'
#
loop_
_entity.id
_entity.type
_entity.pdbx_description
1 polymer ?
#
loop_
_entity_poly.entity_id
_entity_poly.type
_entity_poly.pdbx_seq_one_letter_code
_entity_poly.pdbx_strand_id
1 'polypeptide(L)'
;MAEIKSMEHSTLKVPYEVLNKKFRVAQKNLDRELDQIQHSSRDVENLITKTKILPTVDEIGALVGNVVERIQILKRKAGESLLDELNAGLVCKRKIQHLRVLVPPDSNVCYDTWQASIDQWKRKIFFLV
;
A
#
# COMPACT_ATOMS: atom_id res chain seq x y z
N MET A 1 10.29 3.11 27.87
CA MET A 1 10.47 2.97 26.41
C MET A 1 9.80 4.16 25.74
N ALA A 2 10.58 5.10 25.21
CA ALA A 2 10.04 6.30 24.57
C ALA A 2 9.27 5.89 23.30
N GLU A 3 7.97 6.16 23.29
CA GLU A 3 7.11 5.97 22.13
C GLU A 3 7.50 7.02 21.09
N ILE A 4 8.30 6.63 20.09
CA ILE A 4 8.70 7.53 19.02
C ILE A 4 7.47 7.81 18.16
N LYS A 5 6.81 8.96 18.37
CA LYS A 5 5.75 9.46 17.48
C LYS A 5 6.38 9.80 16.13
N SER A 6 5.96 9.07 15.10
CA SER A 6 6.51 9.17 13.73
C SER A 6 6.45 10.57 13.12
N MET A 7 5.52 11.41 13.58
CA MET A 7 5.36 12.80 13.11
C MET A 7 6.37 13.79 13.69
N GLU A 8 7.03 13.43 14.80
CA GLU A 8 7.91 14.32 15.56
C GLU A 8 9.39 14.08 15.22
N HIS A 9 9.73 12.92 14.65
CA HIS A 9 11.09 12.59 14.25
C HIS A 9 11.33 12.88 12.76
N SER A 10 12.22 13.83 12.45
CA SER A 10 12.54 14.26 11.07
C SER A 10 12.87 13.10 10.12
N THR A 11 13.62 12.10 10.59
CA THR A 11 13.96 10.87 9.83
C THR A 11 12.75 9.98 9.50
N LEU A 12 11.64 10.05 10.25
CA LEU A 12 10.41 9.26 10.05
C LEU A 12 9.30 10.02 9.33
N LYS A 13 9.33 11.35 9.32
CA LYS A 13 8.30 12.18 8.69
C LYS A 13 8.17 11.90 7.19
N VAL A 14 9.25 12.04 6.44
CA VAL A 14 9.29 11.82 4.98
C VAL A 14 8.83 10.40 4.57
N PRO A 15 9.37 9.29 5.13
CA PRO A 15 8.93 7.95 4.74
C PRO A 15 7.46 7.68 5.11
N TYR A 16 6.97 8.27 6.21
CA TYR A 16 5.55 8.20 6.56
C TYR A 16 4.68 8.94 5.54
N GLU A 17 5.06 10.16 5.11
CA GLU A 17 4.35 10.91 4.08
C GLU A 17 4.30 10.14 2.75
N VAL A 18 5.38 9.45 2.38
CA VAL A 18 5.41 8.57 1.20
C VAL A 18 4.43 7.40 1.34
N LEU A 19 4.42 6.72 2.49
CA LEU A 19 3.47 5.64 2.76
C LEU A 19 2.02 6.15 2.70
N ASN A 20 1.73 7.27 3.37
CA ASN A 20 0.40 7.88 3.38
C ASN A 20 -0.03 8.31 1.97
N LYS A 21 0.88 8.88 1.16
CA LYS A 21 0.61 9.21 -0.23
C LYS A 21 0.25 7.96 -1.05
N LYS A 22 1.02 6.88 -0.91
CA LYS A 22 0.73 5.60 -1.59
C LYS A 22 -0.63 5.04 -1.19
N PHE A 23 -0.93 5.01 0.11
CA PHE A 23 -2.24 4.58 0.62
C PHE A 23 -3.40 5.39 0.03
N ARG A 24 -3.29 6.73 0.01
CA ARG A 24 -4.32 7.60 -0.57
C ARG A 24 -4.50 7.41 -2.07
N VAL A 25 -3.42 7.17 -2.80
CA VAL A 25 -3.48 6.89 -4.25
C VAL A 25 -4.10 5.52 -4.51
N ALA A 26 -3.72 4.51 -3.75
CA ALA A 26 -4.28 3.16 -3.83
C ALA A 26 -5.79 3.18 -3.58
N GLN A 27 -6.23 3.78 -2.47
CA GLN A 27 -7.64 3.93 -2.14
C GLN A 27 -8.42 4.60 -3.28
N LYS A 28 -7.94 5.75 -3.77
CA LYS A 28 -8.58 6.47 -4.89
C LYS A 28 -8.67 5.63 -6.16
N ASN A 29 -7.65 4.82 -6.44
CA ASN A 29 -7.65 3.96 -7.62
C ASN A 29 -8.61 2.78 -7.46
N LEU A 30 -8.67 2.16 -6.29
CA LEU A 30 -9.59 1.06 -6.01
C LEU A 30 -11.05 1.53 -6.04
N ASP A 31 -11.34 2.70 -5.46
CA ASP A 31 -12.68 3.29 -5.48
C ASP A 31 -13.18 3.51 -6.93
N ARG A 32 -12.31 4.00 -7.81
CA ARG A 32 -12.65 4.19 -9.24
C ARG A 32 -12.94 2.89 -9.97
N GLU A 33 -12.20 1.82 -9.68
CA GLU A 33 -12.46 0.52 -10.31
C GLU A 33 -13.73 -0.12 -9.75
N LEU A 34 -14.00 0.08 -8.45
CA LEU A 34 -15.25 -0.34 -7.83
C LEU A 34 -16.45 0.36 -8.48
N ASP A 35 -16.36 1.68 -8.73
CA ASP A 35 -17.41 2.44 -9.44
C ASP A 35 -17.67 1.87 -10.85
N GLN A 36 -16.61 1.48 -11.58
CA GLN A 36 -16.74 0.86 -12.90
C GLN A 36 -17.42 -0.51 -12.81
N ILE A 37 -17.06 -1.35 -11.83
CA ILE A 37 -17.71 -2.65 -11.62
C ILE A 37 -19.19 -2.44 -11.30
N GLN A 38 -19.51 -1.50 -10.39
CA GLN A 38 -20.90 -1.18 -10.06
C GLN A 38 -21.67 -0.71 -11.29
N HIS A 39 -21.07 0.09 -12.17
CA HIS A 39 -21.69 0.51 -13.42
C HIS A 39 -21.98 -0.67 -14.34
N SER A 40 -20.98 -1.52 -14.63
CA SER A 40 -21.18 -2.72 -15.45
C SER A 40 -22.20 -3.70 -14.84
N SER A 41 -22.24 -3.83 -13.52
CA SER A 41 -23.24 -4.67 -12.83
C SER A 41 -24.65 -4.11 -12.97
N ARG A 42 -24.82 -2.79 -12.90
CA ARG A 42 -26.13 -2.15 -13.15
C ARG A 42 -26.61 -2.38 -14.57
N ASP A 43 -25.72 -2.46 -15.55
CA ASP A 43 -26.10 -2.76 -16.94
C ASP A 43 -26.69 -4.17 -17.05
N VAL A 44 -26.12 -5.16 -16.35
CA VAL A 44 -26.69 -6.52 -16.23
C VAL A 44 -28.07 -6.47 -15.57
N GLU A 45 -28.20 -5.79 -14.43
CA GLU A 45 -29.49 -5.65 -13.73
C GLU A 45 -30.55 -4.98 -14.61
N ASN A 46 -30.17 -3.94 -15.35
CA ASN A 46 -31.05 -3.24 -16.28
C ASN A 46 -31.53 -4.16 -17.41
N LEU A 47 -30.64 -4.97 -18.01
CA LEU A 47 -31.01 -5.93 -19.05
C LEU A 47 -32.00 -6.97 -18.53
N ILE A 48 -31.85 -7.42 -17.29
CA ILE A 48 -32.73 -8.44 -16.70
C ILE A 48 -34.08 -7.83 -16.30
N THR A 49 -34.10 -6.61 -15.77
CA THR A 49 -35.29 -6.04 -15.12
C THR A 49 -36.13 -5.11 -16.02
N LYS A 50 -35.50 -4.43 -17.00
CA LYS A 50 -36.17 -3.39 -17.79
C LYS A 50 -36.60 -3.86 -19.18
N THR A 51 -36.11 -5.01 -19.63
CA THR A 51 -36.39 -5.51 -20.97
C THR A 51 -37.71 -6.26 -20.98
N LYS A 52 -38.67 -5.79 -21.79
CA LYS A 52 -39.99 -6.44 -21.95
C LYS A 52 -39.91 -7.79 -22.69
N ILE A 53 -38.82 -8.01 -23.42
CA ILE A 53 -38.50 -9.22 -24.17
C ILE A 53 -37.42 -9.95 -23.38
N LEU A 54 -37.52 -11.28 -23.29
CA LEU A 54 -36.50 -12.08 -22.61
C LEU A 54 -35.14 -11.88 -23.31
N PRO A 55 -34.10 -11.42 -22.58
CA PRO A 55 -32.77 -11.25 -23.15
C PRO A 55 -32.17 -12.59 -23.55
N THR A 56 -31.35 -12.58 -24.60
CA THR A 56 -30.66 -13.78 -25.08
C THR A 56 -29.49 -14.16 -24.18
N VAL A 57 -29.10 -15.43 -24.20
CA VAL A 57 -27.95 -15.93 -23.42
C VAL A 57 -26.66 -15.19 -23.82
N ASP A 58 -26.51 -14.86 -25.10
CA ASP A 58 -25.32 -14.17 -25.61
C ASP A 58 -25.21 -12.72 -25.09
N GLU A 59 -26.32 -11.99 -25.02
CA GLU A 59 -26.37 -10.62 -24.46
C GLU A 59 -26.03 -10.60 -22.97
N ILE A 60 -26.61 -11.53 -22.21
CA ILE A 60 -26.30 -11.69 -20.79
C ILE A 60 -24.84 -12.09 -20.62
N GLY A 61 -24.37 -13.04 -21.43
CA GLY A 61 -22.98 -13.52 -21.42
C GLY A 61 -21.97 -12.41 -21.68
N ALA A 62 -22.25 -11.52 -22.63
CA ALA A 62 -21.40 -10.37 -22.93
C ALA A 62 -21.29 -9.39 -21.75
N LEU A 63 -22.42 -9.02 -21.12
CA LEU A 63 -22.41 -8.10 -19.98
C LEU A 63 -21.74 -8.71 -18.73
N VAL A 64 -22.05 -9.98 -18.42
CA VAL A 64 -21.39 -10.70 -17.33
C VAL A 64 -19.88 -10.83 -17.60
N GLY A 65 -19.50 -11.11 -18.85
CA GLY A 65 -18.10 -11.13 -19.28
C GLY A 65 -17.38 -9.80 -19.00
N ASN A 66 -18.01 -8.67 -19.30
CA ASN A 66 -17.47 -7.34 -18.98
C ASN A 66 -17.32 -7.14 -17.46
N VAL A 67 -18.31 -7.54 -16.64
CA VAL A 67 -18.18 -7.47 -15.17
C VAL A 67 -16.99 -8.31 -14.68
N VAL A 68 -16.81 -9.52 -15.21
CA VAL A 68 -15.67 -10.39 -14.88
C VAL A 68 -14.35 -9.73 -15.26
N GLU A 69 -14.26 -9.14 -16.45
CA GLU A 69 -13.06 -8.40 -16.90
C GLU A 69 -12.72 -7.25 -15.93
N ARG A 70 -13.71 -6.45 -15.54
CA ARG A 70 -13.52 -5.34 -14.58
C ARG A 70 -13.03 -5.84 -13.22
N ILE A 71 -13.56 -6.96 -12.73
CA ILE A 71 -13.10 -7.59 -11.49
C ILE A 71 -11.64 -8.05 -11.61
N GLN A 72 -11.22 -8.62 -12.74
CA GLN A 72 -9.82 -9.01 -12.96
C GLN A 72 -8.88 -7.81 -12.98
N ILE A 73 -9.30 -6.69 -13.59
CA ILE A 73 -8.54 -5.44 -13.58
C ILE A 73 -8.39 -4.92 -12.14
N LEU A 74 -9.48 -4.87 -11.36
CA LEU A 74 -9.44 -4.50 -9.94
C LEU A 74 -8.48 -5.40 -9.15
N LYS A 75 -8.58 -6.72 -9.31
CA LYS A 75 -7.71 -7.69 -8.63
C LYS A 75 -6.23 -7.41 -8.90
N ARG A 76 -5.86 -7.17 -10.16
CA ARG A 76 -4.47 -6.84 -10.54
C ARG A 76 -4.01 -5.52 -9.90
N LYS A 77 -4.80 -4.44 -10.03
CA LYS A 77 -4.48 -3.12 -9.46
C LYS A 77 -4.38 -3.13 -7.94
N ALA A 78 -5.22 -3.93 -7.27
CA ALA A 78 -5.15 -4.14 -5.83
C ALA A 78 -3.85 -4.83 -5.41
N GLY A 79 -3.41 -5.85 -6.15
CA GLY A 79 -2.13 -6.51 -5.92
C GLY A 79 -0.94 -5.57 -6.09
N GLU A 80 -0.92 -4.78 -7.18
CA GLU A 80 0.10 -3.76 -7.43
C GLU A 80 0.14 -2.70 -6.32
N SER A 81 -1.03 -2.19 -5.91
CA SER A 81 -1.15 -1.17 -4.86
C SER A 81 -0.70 -1.68 -3.48
N LEU A 82 -1.09 -2.92 -3.14
CA LEU A 82 -0.68 -3.56 -1.90
C LEU A 82 0.83 -3.75 -1.82
N LEU A 83 1.45 -4.19 -2.91
CA LEU A 83 2.91 -4.36 -2.98
C LEU A 83 3.63 -3.02 -2.79
N ASP A 84 3.09 -1.97 -3.39
CA ASP A 84 3.62 -0.61 -3.28
C ASP A 84 3.57 -0.07 -1.84
N GLU A 85 2.43 -0.26 -1.16
CA GLU A 85 2.25 0.10 0.24
C GLU A 85 3.16 -0.73 1.16
N LEU A 86 3.25 -2.04 0.91
CA LEU A 86 4.12 -2.94 1.66
C LEU A 86 5.58 -2.48 1.59
N ASN A 87 6.07 -2.15 0.40
CA ASN A 87 7.42 -1.66 0.19
C ASN A 87 7.69 -0.35 0.95
N ALA A 88 6.74 0.59 0.92
CA ALA A 88 6.84 1.83 1.70
C ALA A 88 6.79 1.58 3.22
N GLY A 89 5.94 0.66 3.68
CA GLY A 89 5.85 0.23 5.06
C GLY A 89 7.15 -0.41 5.57
N LEU A 90 7.81 -1.21 4.73
CA LEU A 90 9.12 -1.80 5.05
C LEU A 90 10.23 -0.76 5.17
N VAL A 91 10.18 0.34 4.41
CA VAL A 91 11.10 1.48 4.59
C VAL A 91 10.87 2.14 5.95
N CYS A 92 9.62 2.40 6.33
CA CYS A 92 9.28 2.92 7.66
C CYS A 92 9.78 1.99 8.76
N LYS A 93 9.53 0.69 8.64
CA LYS A 93 9.99 -0.33 9.61
C LYS A 93 11.50 -0.32 9.80
N ARG A 94 12.27 -0.31 8.70
CA ARG A 94 13.74 -0.23 8.76
C ARG A 94 14.21 1.02 9.49
N LYS A 95 13.64 2.19 9.17
CA LYS A 95 14.00 3.45 9.83
C LYS A 95 13.66 3.46 11.33
N ILE A 96 12.51 2.90 11.72
CA ILE A 96 12.15 2.75 13.15
C ILE A 96 13.15 1.81 13.86
N GLN A 97 13.50 0.69 13.24
CA GLN A 97 14.53 -0.21 13.79
C GLN A 97 15.87 0.51 13.99
N HIS A 98 16.29 1.35 13.04
CA HIS A 98 17.50 2.16 13.19
C HIS A 98 17.41 3.17 14.34
N LEU A 99 16.29 3.86 14.50
CA LEU A 99 16.13 4.81 15.61
C LEU A 99 16.13 4.12 16.97
N ARG A 100 15.59 2.90 17.06
CA ARG A 100 15.70 2.07 18.27
C ARG A 100 17.14 1.67 18.55
N VAL A 101 17.92 1.38 17.52
CA VAL A 101 19.36 1.08 17.65
C VAL A 101 20.17 2.34 17.97
N LEU A 102 19.69 3.57 17.74
CA LEU A 102 20.39 4.80 18.14
C LEU A 102 20.18 5.19 19.62
N VAL A 103 19.29 4.49 20.33
CA VAL A 103 19.17 4.65 21.78
C VAL A 103 20.30 3.84 22.42
N PRO A 104 21.24 4.48 23.15
CA PRO A 104 22.30 3.75 23.83
C PRO A 104 21.70 2.73 24.81
N PRO A 105 22.23 1.51 24.89
CA PRO A 105 21.83 0.57 25.92
C PRO A 105 22.21 1.11 27.30
N ASP A 106 21.36 0.88 28.32
CA ASP A 106 21.58 1.34 29.70
C ASP A 106 22.84 0.73 30.37
N SER A 107 23.50 -0.24 29.73
CA SER A 107 24.67 -0.96 30.24
C SER A 107 25.93 -0.71 29.40
N ASN A 108 27.03 -0.37 30.08
CA ASN A 108 28.34 -0.10 29.46
C ASN A 108 28.88 -1.28 28.62
N VAL A 109 28.52 -2.53 28.94
CA VAL A 109 28.98 -3.74 28.23
C VAL A 109 28.45 -3.83 26.80
N CYS A 110 27.29 -3.21 26.53
CA CYS A 110 26.67 -3.24 25.20
C CYS A 110 27.04 -2.02 24.34
N TYR A 111 27.76 -1.05 24.91
CA TYR A 111 28.08 0.22 24.26
C TYR A 111 29.05 0.06 23.08
N ASP A 112 30.08 -0.77 23.20
CA ASP A 112 31.07 -0.98 22.13
C ASP A 112 30.44 -1.68 20.90
N THR A 113 29.59 -2.68 21.14
CA THR A 113 28.84 -3.40 20.10
C THR A 113 27.81 -2.49 19.42
N TRP A 114 27.18 -1.62 20.22
CA TRP A 114 26.26 -0.58 19.75
C TRP A 114 26.98 0.44 18.86
N GLN A 115 28.14 0.95 19.30
CA GLN A 115 28.95 1.92 18.58
C GLN A 115 29.47 1.36 17.25
N ALA A 116 29.97 0.12 17.24
CA ALA A 116 30.41 -0.56 16.02
C ALA A 116 29.26 -0.73 14.99
N SER A 117 28.04 -1.01 15.48
CA SER A 117 26.85 -1.08 14.63
C SER A 117 26.54 0.28 14.01
N ILE A 118 26.54 1.37 14.80
CA ILE A 118 26.34 2.74 14.31
C ILE A 118 27.37 3.13 13.24
N ASP A 119 28.65 2.81 13.44
CA ASP A 119 29.72 3.20 12.52
C ASP A 119 29.73 2.37 11.22
N GLN A 120 29.29 1.11 11.25
CA GLN A 120 29.02 0.34 10.03
C GLN A 120 27.92 0.97 9.18
N TRP A 121 26.89 1.56 9.80
CA TRP A 121 25.76 2.16 9.08
C TRP A 121 26.03 3.57 8.57
N LYS A 122 26.80 4.40 9.29
CA LYS A 122 27.30 5.69 8.78
C LYS A 122 28.02 5.52 7.43
N ARG A 123 28.78 4.43 7.29
CA ARG A 123 29.47 4.06 6.05
C ARG A 123 28.51 3.67 4.91
N LYS A 124 27.39 3.00 5.21
CA LYS A 124 26.39 2.62 4.20
C LYS A 124 25.50 3.77 3.73
N ILE A 125 25.19 4.72 4.61
CA ILE A 125 24.38 5.91 4.25
C ILE A 125 25.15 6.83 3.29
N PHE A 126 26.47 6.93 3.44
CA PHE A 126 27.33 7.73 2.54
C PHE A 126 27.37 7.21 1.09
N PHE A 127 26.91 5.99 0.82
CA PHE A 127 26.85 5.41 -0.53
C PHE A 127 25.48 5.54 -1.21
N LEU A 128 24.49 6.12 -0.53
CA LEU A 128 23.10 6.24 -1.00
C LEU A 128 22.62 7.69 -1.14
N VAL A 129 23.53 8.66 -0.98
CA VAL A 129 23.36 10.09 -1.32
C VAL A 129 24.31 10.40 -2.47
#